data_AF-A0A897NWG1-F1
#
_entry.id   AF-A0A897NWG1-F1
#
_cell.length_a   1.000
_cell.length_b   1.000
_cell.length_c   1.000
_cell.angle_alpha   90.00
_cell.angle_beta   90.00
_cell.angle_gamma   90.00
#
_symmetry.space_group_name_H-M   'P 1'
#
loop_
_entity.id
_entity.type
_entity.pdbx_description
1 polymer ?
#
loop_
_entity_poly.entity_id
_entity_poly.type
_entity_poly.pdbx_seq_one_letter_code
_entity_poly.pdbx_strand_id
1 'polypeptide(L)'
;MRRLKELLRGDFIGDVLHIHGTMSQSMLGELSEETDQWRLDPDLSGGCALMDIGIYPLNTTRFILEADPTEVYGHTRSEHDPFEAVDEHATFQLRFPDGVRALCSVSQNAQHASRLEITGTDGQLLLDPAFYEREDRELTLVRDGVESEIEFDPVHQLEEEFAYFGHHLLTDTNFVSIRDRHCQKSRFDDICGDTSPISCTPILTSIRHVPLSGKTESAYLAPNPTRARQRCT
;
A
#
# COMPACT_ATOMS: atom_id res chain seq x y z
N MET A 1 -12.86 0.98 -5.16
CA MET A 1 -11.60 0.71 -5.89
C MET A 1 -11.73 0.58 -7.41
N ARG A 2 -12.59 -0.30 -7.97
CA ARG A 2 -12.72 -0.45 -9.45
C ARG A 2 -13.05 0.88 -10.15
N ARG A 3 -13.96 1.67 -9.57
CA ARG A 3 -14.31 3.00 -10.09
C ARG A 3 -13.14 3.99 -10.13
N LEU A 4 -12.35 4.08 -9.06
CA LEU A 4 -11.14 4.91 -9.04
C LEU A 4 -10.25 4.61 -10.24
N LYS A 5 -9.99 3.31 -10.48
CA LYS A 5 -9.19 2.86 -11.61
C LYS A 5 -9.78 3.22 -12.97
N GLU A 6 -11.11 3.15 -13.11
CA GLU A 6 -11.80 3.60 -14.33
C GLU A 6 -11.64 5.11 -14.57
N LEU A 7 -11.75 5.93 -13.51
CA LEU A 7 -11.59 7.38 -13.60
C LEU A 7 -10.15 7.77 -13.98
N LEU A 8 -9.14 7.08 -13.43
CA LEU A 8 -7.75 7.28 -13.82
C LEU A 8 -7.51 6.89 -15.28
N ARG A 9 -8.00 5.72 -15.72
CA ARG A 9 -7.90 5.29 -17.12
C ARG A 9 -8.67 6.19 -18.09
N GLY A 10 -9.73 6.82 -17.61
CA GLY A 10 -10.54 7.80 -18.33
C GLY A 10 -9.96 9.20 -18.33
N ASP A 11 -8.75 9.41 -17.81
CA ASP A 11 -8.04 10.69 -17.78
C ASP A 11 -8.82 11.80 -17.04
N PHE A 12 -9.63 11.40 -16.03
CA PHE A 12 -10.49 12.36 -15.33
C PHE A 12 -9.69 13.43 -14.57
N ILE A 13 -8.54 13.05 -14.00
CA ILE A 13 -7.66 13.97 -13.25
C ILE A 13 -6.36 14.32 -14.00
N GLY A 14 -6.24 13.98 -15.28
CA GLY A 14 -4.98 14.12 -16.01
C GLY A 14 -3.88 13.18 -15.50
N ASP A 15 -2.62 13.60 -15.65
CA ASP A 15 -1.47 12.84 -15.17
C ASP A 15 -1.46 12.78 -13.64
N VAL A 16 -1.34 11.58 -13.06
CA VAL A 16 -1.26 11.41 -11.61
C VAL A 16 0.07 11.96 -11.10
N LEU A 17 0.04 12.83 -10.09
CA LEU A 17 1.24 13.44 -9.52
C LEU A 17 1.62 12.80 -8.19
N HIS A 18 0.67 12.75 -7.26
CA HIS A 18 0.89 12.16 -5.94
C HIS A 18 -0.34 11.49 -5.34
N ILE A 19 -0.09 10.53 -4.46
CA ILE A 19 -1.11 9.77 -3.74
C ILE A 19 -0.82 9.83 -2.24
N HIS A 20 -1.83 10.12 -1.43
CA HIS A 20 -1.75 10.03 0.02
C HIS A 20 -2.66 8.91 0.52
N GLY A 21 -2.11 7.99 1.31
CA GLY A 21 -2.86 6.89 1.91
C GLY A 21 -2.74 6.92 3.43
N THR A 22 -3.86 6.89 4.13
CA THR A 22 -3.88 6.84 5.60
C THR A 22 -4.75 5.67 6.03
N MET A 23 -4.25 4.85 6.95
CA MET A 23 -5.05 3.84 7.62
C MET A 23 -4.62 3.73 9.07
N SER A 24 -5.54 4.00 9.99
CA SER A 24 -5.26 3.89 11.42
C SER A 24 -6.46 3.44 12.21
N GLN A 25 -6.16 2.80 13.34
CA GLN A 25 -7.12 2.34 14.34
C GLN A 25 -6.44 2.30 15.71
N SER A 26 -7.25 2.18 16.77
CA SER A 26 -6.78 1.73 18.07
C SER A 26 -6.95 0.21 18.16
N MET A 27 -5.93 -0.56 17.79
CA MET A 27 -6.00 -2.01 17.76
C MET A 27 -6.41 -2.59 19.12
N LEU A 28 -5.77 -2.11 20.20
CA LEU A 28 -5.99 -2.57 21.57
C LEU A 28 -7.25 -1.98 22.24
N GLY A 29 -8.18 -1.42 21.46
CA GLY A 29 -9.49 -0.97 21.93
C GLY A 29 -10.62 -1.28 20.94
N GLU A 30 -10.34 -1.26 19.65
CA GLU A 30 -11.31 -1.57 18.59
C GLU A 30 -11.39 -3.07 18.29
N LEU A 31 -10.26 -3.80 18.39
CA LEU A 31 -10.23 -5.24 18.10
C LEU A 31 -10.28 -6.11 19.37
N SER A 32 -9.52 -5.74 20.39
CA SER A 32 -9.39 -6.49 21.65
C SER A 32 -8.68 -5.63 22.68
N GLU A 33 -9.04 -5.69 23.95
CA GLU A 33 -8.25 -5.07 25.02
C GLU A 33 -7.07 -5.96 25.48
N GLU A 34 -7.05 -7.23 25.04
CA GLU A 34 -6.03 -8.21 25.41
C GLU A 34 -4.70 -7.93 24.70
N THR A 35 -3.62 -7.86 25.49
CA THR A 35 -2.26 -7.67 24.99
C THR A 35 -1.56 -8.98 24.60
N ASP A 36 -2.16 -10.14 24.90
CA ASP A 36 -1.69 -11.45 24.46
C ASP A 36 -2.37 -11.85 23.13
N GLN A 37 -1.98 -11.19 22.04
CA GLN A 37 -2.54 -11.47 20.72
C GLN A 37 -1.48 -11.53 19.62
N TRP A 38 -1.74 -12.37 18.62
CA TRP A 38 -0.76 -12.80 17.64
C TRP A 38 -0.15 -11.68 16.78
N ARG A 39 -0.82 -10.52 16.63
CA ARG A 39 -0.25 -9.40 15.87
C ARG A 39 0.92 -8.72 16.57
N LEU A 40 0.97 -8.83 17.90
CA LEU A 40 2.06 -8.31 18.74
C LEU A 40 3.24 -9.28 18.84
N ASP A 41 3.10 -10.51 18.32
CA ASP A 41 4.17 -11.48 18.20
C ASP A 41 4.82 -11.38 16.81
N PRO A 42 6.06 -10.84 16.67
CA PRO A 42 6.71 -10.67 15.39
C PRO A 42 7.02 -11.98 14.66
N ASP A 43 7.14 -13.12 15.38
CA ASP A 43 7.39 -14.42 14.75
C ASP A 43 6.12 -14.95 14.07
N LEU A 44 4.94 -14.52 14.53
CA LEU A 44 3.64 -14.85 13.92
C LEU A 44 3.19 -13.82 12.88
N SER A 45 3.40 -12.53 13.16
CA SER A 45 2.85 -11.43 12.35
C SER A 45 3.81 -10.92 11.27
N GLY A 46 5.13 -11.06 11.49
CA GLY A 46 6.17 -10.44 10.67
C GLY A 46 6.25 -8.91 10.80
N GLY A 47 5.46 -8.32 11.70
CA GLY A 47 5.27 -6.88 11.88
C GLY A 47 3.81 -6.54 12.17
N CYS A 48 3.53 -5.33 12.66
CA CYS A 48 2.21 -4.95 13.13
C CYS A 48 1.56 -3.88 12.25
N ALA A 49 1.80 -2.58 12.44
CA ALA A 49 1.11 -1.55 11.68
C ALA A 49 1.36 -1.62 10.17
N LEU A 50 2.63 -1.75 9.77
CA LEU A 50 3.03 -1.80 8.37
C LEU A 50 2.55 -3.07 7.67
N MET A 51 2.62 -4.23 8.33
CA MET A 51 2.28 -5.52 7.73
C MET A 51 0.78 -5.78 7.71
N ASP A 52 0.06 -5.43 8.78
CA ASP A 52 -1.39 -5.68 8.93
C ASP A 52 -2.20 -4.67 8.10
N ILE A 53 -1.98 -3.37 8.31
CA ILE A 53 -2.81 -2.32 7.70
C ILE A 53 -2.06 -1.46 6.67
N GLY A 54 -0.73 -1.37 6.73
CA GLY A 54 0.10 -0.69 5.72
C GLY A 54 0.00 -1.28 4.32
N ILE A 55 -0.37 -2.55 4.23
CA ILE A 55 -0.57 -3.24 2.95
C ILE A 55 -1.75 -2.69 2.14
N TYR A 56 -2.77 -2.10 2.78
CA TYR A 56 -3.97 -1.61 2.10
C TYR A 56 -3.68 -0.42 1.17
N PRO A 57 -3.12 0.72 1.65
CA PRO A 57 -2.76 1.82 0.76
C PRO A 57 -1.67 1.42 -0.24
N LEU A 58 -0.72 0.54 0.14
CA LEU A 58 0.30 0.01 -0.79
C LEU A 58 -0.33 -0.77 -1.96
N ASN A 59 -1.14 -1.78 -1.66
CA ASN A 59 -1.76 -2.62 -2.70
C ASN A 59 -2.77 -1.83 -3.52
N THR A 60 -3.53 -0.93 -2.89
CA THR A 60 -4.49 -0.10 -3.62
C THR A 60 -3.78 0.82 -4.60
N THR A 61 -2.68 1.45 -4.19
CA THR A 61 -1.85 2.30 -5.06
C THR A 61 -1.32 1.50 -6.26
N ARG A 62 -0.75 0.32 -6.03
CA ARG A 62 -0.30 -0.59 -7.10
C ARG A 62 -1.44 -1.00 -8.03
N PHE A 63 -2.63 -1.25 -7.48
CA PHE A 63 -3.80 -1.67 -8.24
C PHE A 63 -4.32 -0.58 -9.18
N ILE A 64 -4.41 0.66 -8.70
CA ILE A 64 -4.95 1.79 -9.46
C ILE A 64 -3.95 2.35 -10.47
N LEU A 65 -2.65 2.37 -10.13
CA LEU A 65 -1.59 2.80 -11.06
C LEU A 65 -1.18 1.69 -12.04
N GLU A 66 -1.54 0.44 -11.75
CA GLU A 66 -1.11 -0.72 -12.54
C GLU A 66 0.40 -0.85 -12.69
N ALA A 67 1.14 -0.42 -11.67
CA ALA A 67 2.58 -0.40 -11.64
C ALA A 67 3.09 -0.82 -10.26
N ASP A 68 4.34 -1.28 -10.22
CA ASP A 68 5.06 -1.54 -8.98
C ASP A 68 5.97 -0.36 -8.63
N PRO A 69 6.17 -0.04 -7.33
CA PRO A 69 7.10 0.98 -6.94
C PRO A 69 8.54 0.57 -7.29
N THR A 70 9.30 1.53 -7.79
CA THR A 70 10.73 1.42 -8.12
C THR A 70 11.64 1.75 -6.94
N GLU A 71 11.17 2.54 -5.99
CA GLU A 71 11.87 2.84 -4.74
C GLU A 71 10.89 3.00 -3.58
N VAL A 72 11.39 2.68 -2.39
CA VAL A 72 10.67 2.79 -1.13
C VAL A 72 11.58 3.43 -0.08
N TYR A 73 11.02 4.34 0.70
CA TYR A 73 11.65 4.91 1.88
C TYR A 73 10.64 4.91 3.01
N GLY A 74 11.02 4.55 4.23
CA GLY A 74 10.06 4.57 5.33
C GLY A 74 10.72 4.56 6.70
N HIS A 75 9.88 4.77 7.71
CA HIS A 75 10.26 4.74 9.10
C HIS A 75 9.11 4.16 9.93
N THR A 76 9.46 3.28 10.86
CA THR A 76 8.56 2.71 11.86
C THR A 76 8.95 3.24 13.25
N ARG A 77 7.97 3.32 14.14
CA ARG A 77 8.19 3.66 15.54
C ARG A 77 7.23 2.87 16.43
N SER A 78 7.65 2.66 17.67
CA SER A 78 6.88 2.04 18.74
C SER A 78 7.06 2.89 19.99
N GLU A 79 5.96 3.29 20.61
CA GLU A 79 5.92 4.23 21.71
C GLU A 79 5.38 3.59 23.00
N HIS A 80 4.53 2.56 22.88
CA HIS A 80 3.82 1.97 24.02
C HIS A 80 4.22 0.52 24.29
N ASP A 81 4.23 0.13 25.57
CA ASP A 81 4.67 -1.19 26.06
C ASP A 81 4.13 -2.40 25.28
N PRO A 82 2.82 -2.46 24.90
CA PRO A 82 2.32 -3.61 24.14
C PRO A 82 2.96 -3.79 22.76
N PHE A 83 3.54 -2.74 22.19
CA PHE A 83 4.17 -2.73 20.86
C PHE A 83 5.69 -2.79 20.94
N GLU A 84 6.31 -3.12 22.08
CA GLU A 84 7.77 -3.10 22.20
C GLU A 84 8.51 -3.99 21.19
N ALA A 85 7.87 -5.07 20.74
CA ALA A 85 8.45 -6.06 19.84
C ALA A 85 8.06 -5.87 18.36
N VAL A 86 7.13 -4.96 18.05
CA VAL A 86 6.55 -4.76 16.70
C VAL A 86 6.36 -3.28 16.40
N ASP A 87 6.21 -2.91 15.13
CA ASP A 87 5.96 -1.52 14.76
C ASP A 87 4.52 -1.07 15.11
N GLU A 88 4.40 0.03 15.87
CA GLU A 88 3.11 0.60 16.25
C GLU A 88 2.58 1.62 15.23
N HIS A 89 3.51 2.39 14.66
CA HIS A 89 3.24 3.36 13.61
C HIS A 89 4.27 3.21 12.50
N ALA A 90 3.85 3.46 11.26
CA ALA A 90 4.74 3.51 10.11
C ALA A 90 4.39 4.67 9.18
N THR A 91 5.41 5.30 8.61
CA THR A 91 5.27 6.23 7.49
C THR A 91 6.20 5.80 6.38
N PHE A 92 5.70 5.76 5.15
CA PHE A 92 6.50 5.32 4.01
C PHE A 92 6.13 6.05 2.73
N GLN A 93 7.14 6.28 1.91
CA GLN A 93 7.07 6.91 0.61
C GLN A 93 7.42 5.88 -0.46
N LEU A 94 6.65 5.90 -1.54
CA LEU A 94 6.83 5.04 -2.71
C LEU A 94 7.08 5.92 -3.93
N ARG A 95 8.03 5.52 -4.78
CA ARG A 95 8.18 6.11 -6.11
C ARG A 95 7.83 5.08 -7.17
N PHE A 96 6.88 5.41 -8.03
CA PHE A 96 6.46 4.59 -9.17
C PHE A 96 7.18 5.04 -10.45
N PRO A 97 7.03 4.28 -11.56
CA PRO A 97 7.40 4.75 -12.90
C PRO A 97 6.80 6.13 -13.20
N ASP A 98 7.40 6.83 -14.16
CA ASP A 98 6.96 8.16 -14.63
C ASP A 98 6.94 9.27 -13.57
N GLY A 99 7.50 9.00 -12.38
CA GLY A 99 7.75 10.01 -11.34
C GLY A 99 6.63 10.15 -10.31
N VAL A 100 5.55 9.39 -10.41
CA VAL A 100 4.45 9.39 -9.45
C VAL A 100 4.94 9.00 -8.07
N ARG A 101 4.50 9.73 -7.04
CA ARG A 101 4.88 9.48 -5.65
C ARG A 101 3.68 9.12 -4.80
N ALA A 102 3.83 8.18 -3.88
CA ALA A 102 2.85 7.98 -2.82
C ALA A 102 3.48 8.20 -1.45
N LEU A 103 2.73 8.80 -0.53
CA LEU A 103 3.07 8.88 0.89
C LEU A 103 1.96 8.20 1.69
N CYS A 104 2.34 7.26 2.53
CA CYS A 104 1.43 6.48 3.32
C CYS A 104 1.78 6.61 4.81
N SER A 105 0.75 6.73 5.65
CA SER A 105 0.88 6.73 7.10
C SER A 105 -0.08 5.71 7.69
N VAL A 106 0.43 4.83 8.54
CA VAL A 106 -0.38 3.82 9.21
C VAL A 106 -0.08 3.72 10.69
N SER A 107 -1.11 3.35 11.47
CA SER A 107 -1.00 3.30 12.93
C SER A 107 -1.98 2.31 13.54
N GLN A 108 -1.49 1.49 14.46
CA GLN A 108 -2.30 0.56 15.24
C GLN A 108 -2.68 1.10 16.61
N ASN A 109 -2.29 2.34 16.91
CA ASN A 109 -2.67 3.04 18.12
C ASN A 109 -2.92 4.53 17.85
N ALA A 110 -3.87 4.82 16.96
CA ALA A 110 -4.32 6.18 16.69
C ALA A 110 -5.82 6.22 16.42
N GLN A 111 -6.38 7.44 16.26
CA GLN A 111 -7.77 7.62 15.88
C GLN A 111 -8.10 6.84 14.60
N HIS A 112 -9.27 6.21 14.57
CA HIS A 112 -9.78 5.51 13.40
C HIS A 112 -9.78 6.43 12.17
N ALA A 113 -9.07 6.04 11.11
CA ALA A 113 -9.01 6.78 9.85
C ALA A 113 -8.71 5.84 8.68
N SER A 114 -9.29 6.16 7.52
CA SER A 114 -9.33 5.24 6.38
C SER A 114 -9.45 6.07 5.11
N ARG A 115 -8.34 6.60 4.57
CA ARG A 115 -8.40 7.63 3.52
C ARG A 115 -7.41 7.36 2.40
N LEU A 116 -7.84 7.61 1.17
CA LEU A 116 -6.99 7.58 -0.02
C LEU A 116 -7.28 8.81 -0.89
N GLU A 117 -6.26 9.62 -1.12
CA GLU A 117 -6.33 10.84 -1.92
C GLU A 117 -5.38 10.73 -3.11
N ILE A 118 -5.87 11.03 -4.31
CA ILE A 118 -5.12 10.93 -5.56
C ILE A 118 -5.21 12.27 -6.27
N THR A 119 -4.08 12.95 -6.42
CA THR A 119 -4.00 14.26 -7.05
C THR A 119 -3.34 14.13 -8.42
N GLY A 120 -4.03 14.59 -9.45
CA GLY A 120 -3.49 14.71 -10.81
C GLY A 120 -3.32 16.16 -11.24
N THR A 121 -3.00 16.39 -12.52
CA THR A 121 -2.82 17.73 -13.08
C THR A 121 -4.13 18.51 -13.19
N ASP A 122 -5.24 17.82 -13.42
CA ASP A 122 -6.52 18.42 -13.79
C ASP A 122 -7.60 18.25 -12.71
N GLY A 123 -7.32 17.43 -11.69
CA GLY A 123 -8.28 17.17 -10.63
C GLY A 123 -7.75 16.30 -9.51
N GLN A 124 -8.66 15.92 -8.63
CA GLN A 124 -8.40 15.08 -7.48
C GLN A 124 -9.53 14.07 -7.27
N LEU A 125 -9.17 12.88 -6.80
CA LEU A 125 -10.09 11.86 -6.32
C LEU A 125 -9.81 11.62 -4.85
N LEU A 126 -10.86 11.61 -4.03
CA LEU A 126 -10.78 11.36 -2.61
C LEU A 126 -11.74 10.23 -2.22
N LEU A 127 -11.19 9.15 -1.68
CA LEU A 127 -11.95 8.05 -1.11
C LEU A 127 -11.79 8.09 0.41
N ASP A 128 -12.90 8.34 1.12
CA ASP A 128 -12.93 8.45 2.57
C ASP A 128 -14.34 8.15 3.09
N PRO A 129 -14.61 7.02 3.76
CA PRO A 129 -13.66 5.98 4.14
C PRO A 129 -13.18 5.08 2.97
N ALA A 130 -11.99 4.48 3.09
CA ALA A 130 -11.32 3.76 1.99
C ALA A 130 -11.17 2.24 2.16
N PHE A 131 -10.74 1.75 3.32
CA PHE A 131 -10.15 0.42 3.47
C PHE A 131 -10.92 -0.56 4.36
N TYR A 132 -11.60 -0.09 5.40
CA TYR A 132 -12.32 -0.99 6.31
C TYR A 132 -13.56 -1.60 5.62
N GLU A 133 -13.84 -2.87 5.97
CA GLU A 133 -14.92 -3.65 5.36
C GLU A 133 -16.31 -3.12 5.71
N ARG A 134 -16.50 -2.70 6.96
CA ARG A 134 -17.81 -2.37 7.54
C ARG A 134 -18.19 -0.90 7.38
N GLU A 135 -17.46 -0.17 6.56
CA GLU A 135 -17.70 1.24 6.27
C GLU A 135 -18.20 1.38 4.84
N ASP A 136 -19.24 2.20 4.67
CA ASP A 136 -19.65 2.64 3.35
C ASP A 136 -18.58 3.57 2.78
N ARG A 137 -18.31 3.44 1.48
CA ARG A 137 -17.21 4.17 0.82
C ARG A 137 -17.79 5.35 0.08
N GLU A 138 -17.24 6.53 0.34
CA GLU A 138 -17.62 7.75 -0.35
C GLU A 138 -16.48 8.18 -1.28
N LEU A 139 -16.80 8.42 -2.55
CA LEU A 139 -15.84 8.94 -3.53
C LEU A 139 -16.21 10.37 -3.89
N THR A 140 -15.35 11.30 -3.50
CA THR A 140 -15.40 12.70 -3.89
C THR A 140 -14.47 12.94 -5.09
N LEU A 141 -14.96 13.72 -6.06
CA LEU A 141 -14.25 14.09 -7.28
C LEU A 141 -14.16 15.61 -7.31
N VAL A 142 -12.96 16.13 -7.51
CA VAL A 142 -12.71 17.56 -7.63
C VAL A 142 -12.08 17.82 -9.00
N ARG A 143 -12.69 18.71 -9.78
CA ARG A 143 -12.16 19.17 -11.07
C ARG A 143 -12.64 20.59 -11.36
N ASP A 144 -11.75 21.46 -11.83
CA ASP A 144 -12.06 22.86 -12.16
C ASP A 144 -12.74 23.64 -11.00
N GLY A 145 -12.39 23.30 -9.76
CA GLY A 145 -12.98 23.89 -8.54
C GLY A 145 -14.40 23.42 -8.23
N VAL A 146 -14.93 22.45 -8.98
CA VAL A 146 -16.21 21.80 -8.71
C VAL A 146 -15.96 20.49 -7.99
N GLU A 147 -16.67 20.29 -6.89
CA GLU A 147 -16.69 19.06 -6.11
C GLU A 147 -18.00 18.30 -6.36
N SER A 148 -17.89 16.99 -6.57
CA SER A 148 -19.04 16.10 -6.71
C SER A 148 -18.76 14.79 -5.99
N GLU A 149 -19.74 14.32 -5.23
CA GLU A 149 -19.74 12.96 -4.70
C GLU A 149 -20.36 12.01 -5.73
N ILE A 150 -19.83 10.79 -5.80
CA ILE A 150 -20.47 9.69 -6.53
C ILE A 150 -20.97 8.67 -5.52
N GLU A 151 -22.28 8.45 -5.55
CA GLU A 151 -22.90 7.31 -4.89
C GLU A 151 -22.70 6.05 -5.74
N PHE A 152 -22.44 4.94 -5.06
CA PHE A 152 -22.36 3.62 -5.67
C PHE A 152 -23.41 2.72 -5.07
N ASP A 153 -23.95 1.80 -5.88
CA ASP A 153 -24.64 0.65 -5.33
C ASP A 153 -23.62 -0.16 -4.51
N PRO A 154 -23.81 -0.30 -3.18
CA PRO A 154 -22.87 -1.02 -2.35
C PRO A 154 -22.89 -2.50 -2.75
N VAL A 155 -21.70 -3.06 -2.96
CA VAL A 155 -21.52 -4.49 -3.22
C VAL A 155 -20.72 -5.09 -2.07
N HIS A 156 -21.15 -6.26 -1.59
CA HIS A 156 -20.45 -6.95 -0.51
C HIS A 156 -19.11 -7.49 -1.01
N GLN A 157 -18.01 -6.85 -0.61
CA GLN A 157 -16.68 -7.14 -1.17
C GLN A 157 -16.22 -8.60 -1.02
N LEU A 158 -16.56 -9.26 0.10
CA LEU A 158 -16.25 -10.68 0.30
C LEU A 158 -17.06 -11.58 -0.65
N GLU A 159 -18.33 -11.24 -0.91
CA GLU A 159 -19.14 -12.02 -1.84
C GLU A 159 -18.58 -11.89 -3.26
N GLU A 160 -18.15 -10.69 -3.66
CA GLU A 160 -17.46 -10.46 -4.94
C GLU A 160 -16.15 -11.25 -5.04
N GLU A 161 -15.36 -11.32 -3.98
CA GLU A 161 -14.12 -12.08 -3.96
C GLU A 161 -14.38 -13.59 -4.10
N PHE A 162 -15.34 -14.14 -3.35
CA PHE A 162 -15.73 -15.54 -3.46
C PHE A 162 -16.39 -15.87 -4.80
N ALA A 163 -17.23 -14.98 -5.33
CA ALA A 163 -17.84 -15.15 -6.65
C ALA A 163 -16.79 -15.11 -7.76
N TYR A 164 -15.83 -14.19 -7.68
CA TYR A 164 -14.69 -14.11 -8.60
C TYR A 164 -13.86 -15.39 -8.54
N PHE A 165 -13.54 -15.87 -7.34
CA PHE A 165 -12.81 -17.12 -7.15
C PHE A 165 -13.58 -18.32 -7.74
N GLY A 166 -14.87 -18.43 -7.41
CA GLY A 166 -15.75 -19.48 -7.90
C GLY A 166 -15.90 -19.48 -9.42
N HIS A 167 -16.01 -18.30 -10.05
CA HIS A 167 -16.04 -18.16 -11.50
C HIS A 167 -14.80 -18.75 -12.16
N HIS A 168 -13.61 -18.38 -11.67
CA HIS A 168 -12.34 -18.86 -12.22
C HIS A 168 -12.15 -20.37 -12.00
N LEU A 169 -12.56 -20.89 -10.85
CA LEU A 169 -12.57 -22.33 -10.58
C LEU A 169 -13.49 -23.11 -11.52
N LEU A 170 -14.70 -22.60 -11.79
CA LEU A 170 -15.70 -23.28 -12.62
C LEU A 170 -15.41 -23.17 -14.12
N THR A 171 -14.71 -22.12 -14.54
CA THR A 171 -14.41 -21.85 -15.96
C THR A 171 -13.00 -22.26 -16.38
N ASP A 172 -12.19 -22.78 -15.44
CA ASP A 172 -10.78 -23.13 -15.66
C ASP A 172 -9.98 -21.96 -16.26
N THR A 173 -10.21 -20.76 -15.72
CA THR A 173 -9.51 -19.54 -16.13
C THR A 173 -8.61 -19.03 -15.00
N ASN A 174 -7.51 -18.37 -15.36
CA ASN A 174 -6.53 -17.90 -14.38
C ASN A 174 -7.07 -16.74 -13.54
N PHE A 175 -6.78 -16.79 -12.24
CA PHE A 175 -6.96 -15.65 -11.34
C PHE A 175 -6.03 -14.51 -11.75
N VAL A 176 -6.54 -13.28 -11.76
CA VAL A 176 -5.73 -12.09 -11.98
C VAL A 176 -5.49 -11.42 -10.63
N SER A 177 -4.44 -11.85 -9.93
CA SER A 177 -4.03 -11.17 -8.70
C SER A 177 -3.13 -9.97 -9.00
N ILE A 178 -2.97 -9.06 -8.04
CA ILE A 178 -1.96 -7.98 -8.12
C ILE A 178 -0.55 -8.59 -8.31
N ARG A 179 -0.31 -9.79 -7.81
CA ARG A 179 0.98 -10.50 -7.90
C ARG A 179 1.31 -10.96 -9.33
N ASP A 180 0.30 -11.23 -10.15
CA ASP A 180 0.48 -11.83 -11.48
C ASP A 180 0.71 -10.80 -12.59
N ARG A 181 0.47 -9.50 -12.33
CA ARG A 181 0.55 -8.46 -13.37
C ARG A 181 1.98 -8.02 -13.73
N HIS A 182 2.98 -8.24 -12.87
CA HIS A 182 4.36 -7.75 -13.09
C HIS A 182 5.47 -8.72 -12.65
N CYS A 183 5.23 -10.03 -12.64
CA CYS A 183 6.32 -10.99 -12.49
C CYS A 183 7.18 -11.05 -13.78
N GLN A 184 7.88 -9.95 -14.12
CA GLN A 184 9.08 -10.02 -14.95
C GLN A 184 10.23 -10.51 -14.08
N LYS A 185 10.35 -11.85 -14.05
CA LYS A 185 11.34 -12.66 -13.31
C LYS A 185 12.82 -12.35 -13.61
N SER A 186 13.16 -11.26 -14.31
CA SER A 186 14.45 -11.08 -14.97
C SER A 186 15.25 -9.83 -14.60
N ARG A 187 14.88 -9.08 -13.54
CA ARG A 187 15.66 -7.88 -13.17
C ARG A 187 15.84 -7.55 -11.69
N PHE A 188 15.50 -8.46 -10.78
CA PHE A 188 15.72 -8.25 -9.33
C PHE A 188 16.82 -9.13 -8.72
N ASP A 189 17.26 -10.19 -9.42
CA ASP A 189 18.37 -11.06 -8.98
C ASP A 189 19.72 -10.33 -8.88
N ASP A 190 19.87 -9.17 -9.54
CA ASP A 190 21.09 -8.36 -9.50
C ASP A 190 21.19 -7.40 -8.29
N ILE A 191 20.11 -7.24 -7.51
CA ILE A 191 20.08 -6.26 -6.39
C ILE A 191 20.12 -6.96 -5.02
N CYS A 192 19.62 -8.19 -4.90
CA CYS A 192 19.71 -8.98 -3.69
C CYS A 192 20.04 -10.42 -4.06
N GLY A 193 21.29 -10.84 -3.84
CA GLY A 193 21.66 -12.25 -3.91
C GLY A 193 20.98 -13.02 -2.78
N ASP A 194 19.87 -13.67 -3.07
CA ASP A 194 19.57 -15.05 -2.68
C ASP A 194 18.20 -15.50 -3.20
N THR A 195 18.18 -16.72 -3.72
CA THR A 195 17.04 -17.36 -4.37
C THR A 195 15.96 -17.77 -3.35
N SER A 196 14.82 -17.09 -3.35
CA SER A 196 13.56 -17.60 -2.76
C SER A 196 12.33 -16.95 -3.44
N PRO A 197 11.17 -17.65 -3.52
CA PRO A 197 10.01 -17.19 -4.28
C PRO A 197 9.34 -15.97 -3.62
N ILE A 198 9.28 -14.86 -4.35
CA ILE A 198 8.88 -13.54 -3.84
C ILE A 198 7.34 -13.36 -3.75
N SER A 199 6.89 -12.99 -2.54
CA SER A 199 5.57 -12.47 -2.12
C SER A 199 5.65 -10.94 -1.96
N CYS A 200 4.63 -10.19 -1.50
CA CYS A 200 4.77 -8.74 -1.16
C CYS A 200 5.86 -8.43 -0.10
N THR A 201 6.42 -9.47 0.51
CA THR A 201 7.45 -9.44 1.54
C THR A 201 8.66 -8.55 1.24
N PRO A 202 9.37 -8.57 0.09
CA PRO A 202 10.62 -7.83 -0.08
C PRO A 202 10.45 -6.32 -0.20
N ILE A 203 9.28 -5.82 -0.63
CA ILE A 203 8.98 -4.37 -0.59
C ILE A 203 8.90 -3.91 0.87
N LEU A 204 8.22 -4.69 1.72
CA LEU A 204 8.08 -4.38 3.14
C LEU A 204 9.39 -4.64 3.92
N THR A 205 10.18 -5.66 3.55
CA THR A 205 11.52 -5.92 4.11
C THR A 205 12.56 -4.85 3.73
N SER A 206 12.36 -4.14 2.61
CA SER A 206 13.27 -3.06 2.19
C SER A 206 13.17 -1.80 3.05
N ILE A 207 12.06 -1.62 3.78
CA ILE A 207 11.93 -0.64 4.85
C ILE A 207 12.73 -1.19 6.03
N ARG A 208 14.03 -0.89 6.07
CA ARG A 208 14.93 -1.40 7.12
C ARG A 208 14.39 -0.99 8.50
N HIS A 209 14.29 -1.99 9.38
CA HIS A 209 14.19 -1.82 10.82
C HIS A 209 15.42 -1.02 11.30
N VAL A 210 15.25 0.24 11.70
CA VAL A 210 16.30 1.03 12.33
C VAL A 210 16.35 0.61 13.80
N PRO A 211 17.46 0.04 14.30
CA PRO A 211 17.51 -0.47 15.67
C PRO A 211 17.30 0.66 16.69
N LEU A 212 16.50 0.34 17.72
CA LEU A 212 16.16 1.16 18.87
C LEU A 212 17.40 1.46 19.72
N SER A 213 18.23 2.42 19.31
CA SER A 213 19.17 3.06 20.22
C SER A 213 19.37 4.54 19.86
N GLY A 214 18.40 5.37 20.23
CA GLY A 214 18.59 6.81 20.53
C GLY A 214 19.42 7.67 19.56
N LYS A 215 19.57 7.32 18.29
CA LYS A 215 20.27 8.12 17.28
C LYS A 215 19.52 8.05 15.96
N THR A 216 19.03 9.22 15.56
CA THR A 216 18.32 9.50 14.33
C THR A 216 19.23 9.25 13.12
N GLU A 217 18.93 8.25 12.29
CA GLU A 217 19.52 8.14 10.95
C GLU A 217 18.47 7.72 9.91
N SER A 218 18.41 8.51 8.82
CA SER A 218 17.58 8.30 7.64
C SER A 218 18.26 7.30 6.70
N ALA A 219 17.53 6.26 6.25
CA ALA A 219 18.07 5.27 5.32
C ALA A 219 17.88 5.71 3.85
N TYR A 220 18.93 6.23 3.22
CA TYR A 220 18.94 6.58 1.79
C TYR A 220 19.41 5.38 0.95
N LEU A 221 18.61 4.94 -0.03
CA LEU A 221 19.05 4.03 -1.08
C LEU A 221 18.99 4.76 -2.42
N ALA A 222 20.12 5.32 -2.85
CA ALA A 222 20.31 5.73 -4.24
C ALA A 222 20.93 4.59 -5.05
N PRO A 223 20.56 4.43 -6.33
CA PRO A 223 21.22 3.49 -7.22
C PRO A 223 22.70 3.89 -7.40
N ASN A 224 23.56 2.87 -7.35
CA ASN A 224 25.01 2.98 -7.46
C ASN A 224 25.41 3.57 -8.84
N PRO A 225 26.03 4.76 -8.92
CA PRO A 225 26.21 5.49 -10.20
C PRO A 225 27.32 4.94 -11.11
N THR A 226 27.83 3.73 -10.87
CA THR A 226 29.14 3.31 -11.42
C THR A 226 29.11 2.30 -12.58
N ARG A 227 28.02 2.16 -13.34
CA ARG A 227 28.04 1.40 -14.62
C ARG A 227 27.24 2.07 -15.73
N ALA A 228 27.64 3.30 -16.07
CA ALA A 228 27.37 3.84 -17.38
C ALA A 228 28.32 3.21 -18.42
N ARG A 229 27.74 2.79 -19.56
CA ARG A 229 28.37 2.42 -20.84
C ARG A 229 28.83 0.97 -21.00
N GLN A 230 28.02 0.20 -21.73
CA GLN A 230 28.50 -0.46 -22.94
C GLN A 230 27.34 -0.64 -23.93
N ARG A 231 27.49 -0.03 -25.11
CA ARG A 231 26.64 -0.22 -26.29
C ARG A 231 27.04 -1.54 -26.97
N CYS A 232 26.06 -2.25 -27.53
CA CYS A 232 26.23 -3.17 -28.67
C CYS A 232 25.07 -2.79 -29.63
N THR A 233 25.26 -2.25 -30.84
CA THR A 233 25.68 -2.92 -32.11
C THR A 233 25.23 -4.36 -32.22
#